data_AF-A0A9P6NUP3-F1
#
_entry.id   AF-A0A9P6NUP3-F1
#
_cell.length_a   1.000
_cell.length_b   1.000
_cell.length_c   1.000
_cell.angle_alpha   90.00
_cell.angle_beta   90.00
_cell.angle_gamma   90.00
#
_symmetry.space_group_name_H-M   'P 1'
#
loop_
_entity.id
_entity.type
_entity.pdbx_description
1 polymer ?
#
loop_
_entity_poly.entity_id
_entity_poly.type
_entity_poly.pdbx_seq_one_letter_code
_entity_poly.pdbx_strand_id
1 'polypeptide(L)'
;MGDMMQVAKWGNSLAVRLPASLVEVLKIREGDDIEIVVDGPHTFAIRKKPGVEALLERLRTFREDADKADNAEALLKCQPVISVQVLNEVTSVCRRKLAMDWEDIGKFLDLIRRFCSVMPLTIDVHDRARQIAQRHQLAFYDACIVAAAAVAGCQTLYSEDMSHGQIFEDGLMIKNPFIYNGISSEH
;
A
#
# COMPACT_ATOMS: atom_id res chain seq x y z
N MET A 1 -30.70 -15.48 16.84
CA MET A 1 -31.78 -16.04 16.00
C MET A 1 -31.42 -15.65 14.57
N GLY A 2 -30.99 -16.61 13.74
CA GLY A 2 -30.51 -16.30 12.39
C GLY A 2 -31.70 -16.02 11.48
N ASP A 3 -31.64 -14.94 10.70
CA ASP A 3 -32.63 -14.70 9.65
C ASP A 3 -32.51 -15.78 8.58
N MET A 4 -33.63 -16.41 8.24
CA MET A 4 -33.67 -17.44 7.19
C MET A 4 -33.60 -16.74 5.83
N MET A 5 -32.50 -16.96 5.10
CA MET A 5 -32.23 -16.35 3.79
C MET A 5 -32.39 -17.39 2.67
N GLN A 6 -32.89 -16.96 1.52
CA GLN A 6 -32.86 -17.76 0.29
C GLN A 6 -31.68 -17.33 -0.58
N VAL A 7 -31.05 -18.30 -1.24
CA VAL A 7 -29.99 -18.07 -2.22
C VAL A 7 -30.62 -17.71 -3.56
N ALA A 8 -30.12 -16.67 -4.22
CA ALA A 8 -30.55 -16.23 -5.55
C ALA A 8 -29.43 -16.41 -6.58
N LYS A 9 -29.78 -16.52 -7.86
CA LYS A 9 -28.80 -16.52 -8.95
C LYS A 9 -28.38 -15.09 -9.29
N TRP A 10 -27.07 -14.84 -9.40
CA TRP A 10 -26.51 -13.58 -9.87
C TRP A 10 -25.41 -13.85 -10.91
N GLY A 11 -25.74 -13.67 -12.19
CA GLY A 11 -24.83 -14.01 -13.28
C GLY A 11 -24.43 -15.49 -13.24
N ASN A 12 -23.12 -15.75 -13.16
CA ASN A 12 -22.53 -17.08 -13.05
C ASN A 12 -22.34 -17.55 -11.60
N SER A 13 -22.88 -16.81 -10.63
CA SER A 13 -22.68 -17.03 -9.20
C SER A 13 -24.00 -17.10 -8.43
N LEU A 14 -23.90 -17.46 -7.16
CA LEU A 14 -25.00 -17.43 -6.20
C LEU A 14 -24.83 -16.22 -5.26
N ALA A 15 -25.94 -15.61 -4.90
CA ALA A 15 -26.01 -14.46 -4.01
C ALA A 15 -26.86 -14.79 -2.78
N VAL A 16 -26.40 -14.35 -1.61
CA VAL A 16 -27.15 -14.38 -0.36
C VAL A 16 -27.33 -12.93 0.08
N ARG A 17 -28.57 -12.54 0.38
CA ARG A 17 -28.83 -11.21 0.94
C ARG A 17 -28.25 -11.15 2.36
N LEU A 18 -27.47 -10.12 2.68
CA LEU A 18 -27.01 -9.91 4.06
C LEU A 18 -28.09 -9.12 4.83
N PRO A 19 -28.47 -9.52 6.06
CA PRO A 19 -29.37 -8.72 6.88
C PRO A 19 -28.75 -7.34 7.16
N ALA A 20 -29.58 -6.30 7.27
CA ALA A 20 -29.10 -4.94 7.55
C ALA A 20 -28.24 -4.87 8.82
N SER A 21 -28.61 -5.62 9.86
CA SER A 21 -27.84 -5.72 11.11
C SER A 21 -26.42 -6.27 10.88
N LEU A 22 -26.24 -7.22 9.96
CA LEU A 22 -24.92 -7.76 9.63
C LEU A 22 -24.11 -6.76 8.80
N VAL A 23 -24.76 -6.04 7.88
CA VAL A 23 -24.13 -4.97 7.09
C VAL A 23 -23.60 -3.86 8.01
N GLU A 24 -24.38 -3.47 9.02
CA GLU A 24 -23.98 -2.48 10.03
C GLU A 24 -22.83 -2.97 10.90
N VAL A 25 -22.94 -4.18 11.48
CA VAL A 25 -21.90 -4.74 12.36
C VAL A 25 -20.57 -4.94 11.62
N LEU A 26 -20.61 -5.46 10.40
CA LEU A 26 -19.41 -5.66 9.57
C LEU A 26 -18.93 -4.38 8.89
N LYS A 27 -19.69 -3.28 9.00
CA LYS A 27 -19.43 -1.99 8.33
C LYS A 27 -19.16 -2.15 6.84
N ILE A 28 -19.95 -3.00 6.17
CA ILE A 28 -19.82 -3.28 4.73
C ILE A 28 -20.68 -2.29 3.94
N ARG A 29 -20.18 -1.84 2.79
CA ARG A 29 -20.86 -0.97 1.82
C ARG A 29 -20.68 -1.54 0.41
N GLU A 30 -21.51 -1.06 -0.52
CA GLU A 30 -21.31 -1.37 -1.93
C GLU A 30 -19.91 -0.93 -2.38
N GLY A 31 -19.23 -1.81 -3.12
CA GLY A 31 -17.84 -1.60 -3.57
C GLY A 31 -16.75 -2.04 -2.58
N ASP A 32 -17.10 -2.49 -1.36
CA ASP A 32 -16.11 -3.04 -0.43
C ASP A 32 -15.56 -4.39 -0.90
N ASP A 33 -14.24 -4.58 -0.75
CA ASP A 33 -13.60 -5.88 -0.90
C ASP A 33 -13.90 -6.79 0.29
N ILE A 34 -14.66 -7.85 0.05
CA ILE A 34 -14.95 -8.90 1.03
C ILE A 34 -14.34 -10.23 0.60
N GLU A 35 -13.89 -11.01 1.57
CA GLU A 35 -13.41 -12.37 1.37
C GLU A 35 -14.38 -13.36 2.00
N ILE A 36 -14.77 -14.38 1.24
CA ILE A 36 -15.57 -15.51 1.73
C ILE A 36 -14.63 -16.70 1.87
N VAL A 37 -14.50 -17.21 3.09
CA VAL A 37 -13.66 -18.38 3.39
C VAL A 37 -14.51 -19.50 3.93
N VAL A 38 -14.17 -20.74 3.58
CA VAL A 38 -14.81 -21.93 4.16
C VAL A 38 -14.35 -22.05 5.61
N ASP A 39 -15.30 -22.08 6.54
CA ASP A 39 -15.06 -22.09 7.99
C ASP A 39 -15.62 -23.37 8.63
N GLY A 40 -15.48 -24.49 7.92
CA GLY A 40 -15.97 -25.81 8.30
C GLY A 40 -17.06 -26.39 7.37
N PRO A 41 -17.57 -27.58 7.69
CA PRO A 41 -18.65 -28.21 6.91
C PRO A 41 -19.92 -27.37 6.95
N HIS A 42 -20.40 -26.95 5.79
CA HIS A 42 -21.60 -26.12 5.62
C HIS A 42 -21.54 -24.74 6.29
N THR A 43 -20.35 -24.27 6.65
CA THR A 43 -20.11 -22.96 7.25
C THR A 43 -19.11 -22.16 6.43
N PHE A 44 -19.39 -20.87 6.25
CA PHE A 44 -18.43 -19.93 5.66
C PHE A 44 -18.40 -18.67 6.52
N ALA A 45 -17.23 -18.03 6.55
CA ALA A 45 -17.05 -16.72 7.17
C ALA A 45 -16.90 -15.66 6.07
N ILE A 46 -17.56 -14.52 6.27
CA ILE A 46 -17.31 -13.31 5.49
C ILE A 46 -16.38 -12.44 6.31
N ARG A 47 -15.28 -11.99 5.71
CA ARG A 47 -14.34 -11.06 6.34
C ARG A 47 -14.18 -9.85 5.44
N LYS A 48 -14.36 -8.65 6.00
CA LYS A 48 -14.01 -7.41 5.31
C LYS A 48 -12.49 -7.32 5.25
N LYS A 49 -11.94 -7.14 4.06
CA LYS A 49 -10.51 -6.89 3.91
C LYS A 49 -10.19 -5.52 4.55
N PRO A 50 -9.10 -5.37 5.31
CA PRO A 50 -8.79 -4.09 5.95
C PRO A 50 -8.62 -3.02 4.86
N GLY A 51 -9.35 -1.92 4.97
CA GLY A 51 -9.27 -0.77 4.07
C GLY A 51 -8.00 0.07 4.32
N VAL A 52 -7.80 1.11 3.51
CA VAL A 52 -6.69 2.08 3.67
C VAL A 52 -6.62 2.62 5.10
N GLU A 53 -7.77 2.92 5.71
CA GLU A 53 -7.89 3.38 7.10
C GLU A 53 -7.27 2.42 8.12
N ALA A 54 -7.43 1.10 7.94
CA ALA A 54 -6.87 0.11 8.84
C ALA A 54 -5.35 -0.05 8.65
N LEU A 55 -4.86 0.13 7.43
CA LEU A 55 -3.41 0.23 7.16
C LEU A 55 -2.83 1.47 7.85
N LEU A 56 -3.53 2.59 7.80
CA LEU A 56 -3.12 3.84 8.41
C LEU A 56 -3.16 3.79 9.93
N GLU A 57 -4.16 3.17 10.52
CA GLU A 57 -4.20 2.98 11.96
C GLU A 57 -3.00 2.16 12.45
N ARG A 58 -2.66 1.10 11.71
CA ARG A 58 -1.42 0.33 11.94
C ARG A 58 -0.17 1.21 11.79
N LEU A 59 -0.10 2.04 10.75
CA LEU A 59 1.03 2.96 10.54
C LEU A 59 1.13 4.05 11.62
N ARG A 60 0.00 4.57 12.10
CA ARG A 60 -0.11 5.56 13.18
C ARG A 60 0.41 5.00 14.49
N THR A 61 0.24 3.70 14.74
CA THR A 61 0.82 3.05 15.92
C THR A 61 2.36 3.06 15.91
N PHE A 62 2.99 3.34 14.76
CA PHE A 62 4.43 3.31 14.56
C PHE A 62 5.06 4.68 14.28
N ARG A 63 4.28 5.78 14.29
CA ARG A 63 4.79 7.14 14.08
C ARG A 63 4.64 7.99 15.35
N GLU A 64 5.65 8.81 15.60
CA GLU A 64 5.64 9.82 16.67
C GLU A 64 4.89 11.11 16.27
N ASP A 65 4.53 11.26 14.98
CA ASP A 65 4.05 12.52 14.39
C ASP A 65 2.74 12.33 13.60
N ALA A 66 1.66 12.92 14.10
CA ALA A 66 0.30 12.75 13.57
C ALA A 66 0.10 13.43 12.20
N ASP A 67 0.74 14.57 11.95
CA ASP A 67 0.55 15.33 10.71
C ASP A 67 1.12 14.59 9.49
N LYS A 68 2.13 13.73 9.70
CA LYS A 68 2.68 12.85 8.66
C LYS A 68 1.73 11.72 8.27
N ALA A 69 0.82 11.33 9.15
CA ALA A 69 -0.12 10.23 8.86
C ALA A 69 -1.14 10.63 7.79
N ASP A 70 -1.65 11.85 7.85
CA ASP A 70 -2.72 12.32 6.95
C ASP A 70 -2.23 12.51 5.51
N ASN A 71 -1.01 13.00 5.31
CA ASN A 71 -0.41 13.08 3.97
C ASN A 71 -0.08 11.70 3.40
N ALA A 72 0.37 10.76 4.23
CA ALA A 72 0.61 9.38 3.81
C ALA A 72 -0.70 8.67 3.42
N GLU A 73 -1.78 8.95 4.16
CA GLU A 73 -3.14 8.51 3.86
C GLU A 73 -3.63 9.00 2.50
N ALA A 74 -3.49 10.30 2.24
CA ALA A 74 -3.87 10.88 0.96
C ALA A 74 -3.12 10.24 -0.21
N LEU A 75 -1.81 9.99 -0.06
CA LEU A 75 -1.01 9.31 -1.08
C LEU A 75 -1.44 7.87 -1.32
N LEU A 76 -1.73 7.10 -0.25
CA LEU A 76 -2.19 5.71 -0.38
C LEU A 76 -3.54 5.60 -1.09
N LYS A 77 -4.43 6.58 -0.91
CA LYS A 77 -5.73 6.64 -1.61
C LYS A 77 -5.58 6.79 -3.13
N CYS A 78 -4.46 7.35 -3.60
CA CYS A 78 -4.14 7.49 -5.02
C CYS A 78 -3.56 6.22 -5.67
N GLN A 79 -3.49 5.09 -4.95
CA GLN A 79 -2.91 3.82 -5.43
C GLN A 79 -1.49 3.97 -6.00
N PRO A 80 -0.52 4.41 -5.18
CA PRO A 80 0.80 4.79 -5.67
C PRO A 80 1.60 3.57 -6.17
N VAL A 81 2.63 3.85 -6.98
CA VAL A 81 3.63 2.85 -7.37
C VAL A 81 4.72 2.81 -6.30
N ILE A 82 5.08 1.60 -5.86
CA ILE A 82 6.25 1.32 -5.01
C ILE A 82 7.12 0.27 -5.67
N SER A 83 8.37 0.12 -5.24
CA SER A 83 9.25 -0.96 -5.71
C SER A 83 9.41 -2.07 -4.67
N VAL A 84 9.90 -3.24 -5.11
CA VAL A 84 10.32 -4.31 -4.18
C VAL A 84 11.42 -3.81 -3.22
N GLN A 85 12.24 -2.83 -3.61
CA GLN A 85 13.20 -2.22 -2.69
C GLN A 85 12.51 -1.54 -1.49
N VAL A 86 11.40 -0.83 -1.73
CA VAL A 86 10.59 -0.26 -0.64
C VAL A 86 10.04 -1.36 0.26
N LEU A 87 9.59 -2.49 -0.29
CA LEU A 87 9.14 -3.63 0.52
C LEU A 87 10.28 -4.22 1.38
N ASN A 88 11.51 -4.26 0.86
CA ASN A 88 12.68 -4.70 1.61
C ASN A 88 12.97 -3.77 2.80
N GLU A 89 12.88 -2.46 2.58
CA GLU A 89 13.08 -1.45 3.62
C GLU A 89 12.01 -1.51 4.69
N VAL A 90 10.73 -1.62 4.29
CA VAL A 90 9.61 -1.83 5.21
C VAL A 90 9.83 -3.09 6.04
N THR A 91 10.21 -4.20 5.42
CA THR A 91 10.50 -5.47 6.12
C THR A 91 11.61 -5.29 7.15
N SER A 92 12.71 -4.64 6.76
CA SER A 92 13.85 -4.37 7.65
C SER A 92 13.46 -3.49 8.83
N VAL A 93 12.67 -2.44 8.60
CA VAL A 93 12.15 -1.54 9.65
C VAL A 93 11.22 -2.29 10.60
N CYS A 94 10.22 -3.01 10.08
CA CYS A 94 9.30 -3.81 10.88
C CYS A 94 10.04 -4.82 11.77
N ARG A 95 11.07 -5.48 11.23
CA ARG A 95 11.83 -6.46 11.98
C ARG A 95 12.76 -5.84 13.02
N ARG A 96 13.52 -4.80 12.63
CA ARG A 96 14.61 -4.26 13.47
C ARG A 96 14.16 -3.18 14.44
N LYS A 97 13.22 -2.32 14.04
CA LYS A 97 12.75 -1.19 14.86
C LYS A 97 11.46 -1.53 15.60
N LEU A 98 10.54 -2.24 14.95
CA LEU A 98 9.22 -2.55 15.52
C LEU A 98 9.15 -3.93 16.18
N ALA A 99 10.22 -4.72 16.08
CA ALA A 99 10.33 -6.08 16.65
C ALA A 99 9.18 -7.02 16.25
N MET A 100 8.52 -6.78 15.12
CA MET A 100 7.42 -7.61 14.63
C MET A 100 7.90 -9.02 14.28
N ASP A 101 7.04 -10.02 14.45
CA ASP A 101 7.30 -11.36 13.95
C ASP A 101 7.04 -11.47 12.43
N TRP A 102 7.47 -12.59 11.84
CA TRP A 102 7.37 -12.79 10.39
C TRP A 102 5.92 -12.92 9.88
N GLU A 103 5.00 -13.40 10.71
CA GLU A 103 3.60 -13.57 10.33
C GLU A 103 2.92 -12.19 10.23
N ASP A 104 3.16 -11.33 11.21
CA ASP A 104 2.63 -9.97 11.23
C ASP A 104 3.27 -9.08 10.16
N ILE A 105 4.57 -9.26 9.88
CA ILE A 105 5.22 -8.64 8.72
C ILE A 105 4.54 -9.05 7.43
N GLY A 106 4.27 -10.35 7.23
CA GLY A 106 3.56 -10.86 6.06
C GLY A 106 2.19 -10.20 5.88
N LYS A 107 1.37 -10.21 6.94
CA LYS A 107 0.05 -9.55 6.95
C LYS A 107 0.15 -8.06 6.63
N PHE A 108 1.18 -7.38 7.10
CA PHE A 108 1.38 -5.96 6.85
C PHE A 108 1.79 -5.67 5.39
N LEU A 109 2.74 -6.44 4.85
CA LEU A 109 3.14 -6.31 3.44
C LEU A 109 2.01 -6.66 2.48
N ASP A 110 1.16 -7.62 2.82
CA ASP A 110 -0.02 -7.96 2.03
C ASP A 110 -1.04 -6.82 1.98
N LEU A 111 -1.14 -6.00 3.04
CA LEU A 111 -1.95 -4.78 3.00
C LEU A 111 -1.34 -3.73 2.08
N ILE A 112 -0.02 -3.49 2.17
CA ILE A 112 0.66 -2.54 1.29
C ILE A 112 0.48 -2.93 -0.19
N ARG A 113 0.64 -4.22 -0.51
CA ARG A 113 0.48 -4.74 -1.87
C ARG A 113 -0.94 -4.63 -2.43
N ARG A 114 -1.95 -4.42 -1.58
CA ARG A 114 -3.34 -4.17 -2.01
C ARG A 114 -3.58 -2.73 -2.42
N PHE A 115 -2.87 -1.78 -1.81
CA PHE A 115 -3.05 -0.35 -2.05
C PHE A 115 -1.99 0.24 -2.96
N CYS A 116 -0.93 -0.50 -3.29
CA CYS A 116 0.13 -0.02 -4.16
C CYS A 116 0.38 -0.97 -5.33
N SER A 117 0.68 -0.41 -6.51
CA SER A 117 1.26 -1.17 -7.60
C SER A 117 2.74 -1.43 -7.31
N VAL A 118 3.19 -2.67 -7.39
CA VAL A 118 4.56 -3.05 -6.99
C VAL A 118 5.43 -3.33 -8.21
N MET A 119 6.49 -2.54 -8.37
CA MET A 119 7.50 -2.72 -9.41
C MET A 119 8.63 -3.67 -8.96
N PRO A 120 8.98 -4.66 -9.79
CA PRO A 120 10.05 -5.60 -9.48
C PRO A 120 11.44 -4.93 -9.52
N LEU A 121 12.39 -5.51 -8.79
CA LEU A 121 13.81 -5.22 -8.99
C LEU A 121 14.35 -6.18 -10.06
N THR A 122 14.49 -5.66 -11.28
CA THR A 122 15.09 -6.39 -12.40
C THR A 122 16.57 -6.05 -12.57
N ILE A 123 17.27 -6.77 -13.44
CA ILE A 123 18.66 -6.45 -13.83
C ILE A 123 18.72 -5.05 -14.44
N ASP A 124 17.75 -4.67 -15.28
CA ASP A 124 17.70 -3.33 -15.88
C ASP A 124 17.57 -2.22 -14.81
N VAL A 125 16.72 -2.44 -13.80
CA VAL A 125 16.59 -1.52 -12.66
C VAL A 125 17.90 -1.44 -11.89
N HIS A 126 18.58 -2.57 -11.67
CA HIS A 126 19.87 -2.62 -10.98
C HIS A 126 20.96 -1.84 -11.73
N ASP A 127 21.10 -2.05 -13.03
CA ASP A 127 22.11 -1.37 -13.83
C ASP A 127 21.85 0.13 -13.91
N ARG A 128 20.57 0.54 -14.03
CA ARG A 128 20.17 1.94 -13.96
C ARG A 128 20.46 2.54 -12.57
N ALA A 129 20.17 1.82 -11.50
CA ALA A 129 20.47 2.24 -10.13
C ALA A 129 21.97 2.46 -9.92
N ARG A 130 22.82 1.58 -10.45
CA ARG A 130 24.28 1.73 -10.39
C ARG A 130 24.73 3.03 -11.07
N GLN A 131 24.19 3.34 -12.25
CA GLN A 131 24.49 4.59 -12.95
C GLN A 131 24.02 5.82 -12.18
N ILE A 132 22.80 5.78 -11.62
CA ILE A 132 22.23 6.86 -10.82
C ILE A 132 23.06 7.10 -9.56
N ALA A 133 23.40 6.04 -8.82
CA ALA A 133 24.23 6.11 -7.62
C ALA A 133 25.60 6.75 -7.92
N GLN A 134 26.27 6.30 -8.99
CA GLN A 134 27.55 6.85 -9.40
C GLN A 134 27.47 8.32 -9.79
N ARG A 135 26.44 8.72 -10.56
CA ARG A 135 26.32 10.07 -11.10
C ARG A 135 25.86 11.09 -10.07
N HIS A 136 24.87 10.72 -9.26
CA HIS A 136 24.23 11.60 -8.29
C HIS A 136 24.78 11.43 -6.87
N GLN A 137 25.77 10.55 -6.67
CA GLN A 137 26.36 10.22 -5.37
C GLN A 137 25.30 9.77 -4.34
N LEU A 138 24.26 9.10 -4.81
CA LEU A 138 23.19 8.55 -3.98
C LEU A 138 23.61 7.21 -3.40
N ALA A 139 23.12 6.92 -2.19
CA ALA A 139 23.23 5.58 -1.63
C ALA A 139 22.59 4.57 -2.59
N PHE A 140 23.19 3.38 -2.71
CA PHE A 140 22.79 2.43 -3.74
C PHE A 140 21.32 1.97 -3.62
N TYR A 141 20.84 1.77 -2.39
CA TYR A 141 19.45 1.37 -2.14
C TYR A 141 18.46 2.48 -2.50
N ASP A 142 18.78 3.73 -2.19
CA ASP A 142 18.00 4.90 -2.63
C ASP A 142 17.98 4.99 -4.16
N ALA A 143 19.14 4.76 -4.80
CA ALA A 143 19.23 4.75 -6.26
C ALA A 143 18.38 3.62 -6.89
N CYS A 144 18.20 2.48 -6.22
CA CYS A 144 17.26 1.44 -6.67
C CYS A 144 15.80 1.93 -6.64
N ILE A 145 15.42 2.73 -5.65
CA ILE A 145 14.06 3.32 -5.60
C ILE A 145 13.88 4.31 -6.76
N VAL A 146 14.85 5.21 -6.96
CA VAL A 146 14.83 6.18 -8.07
C VAL A 146 14.78 5.48 -9.42
N ALA A 147 15.61 4.45 -9.62
CA ALA A 147 15.64 3.67 -10.87
C ALA A 147 14.30 2.99 -11.14
N ALA A 148 13.70 2.36 -10.13
CA ALA A 148 12.40 1.70 -10.28
C ALA A 148 11.29 2.70 -10.62
N ALA A 149 11.30 3.89 -10.00
CA ALA A 149 10.34 4.95 -10.31
C ALA A 149 10.51 5.47 -11.75
N ALA A 150 11.75 5.66 -12.21
CA ALA A 150 12.04 6.07 -13.57
C ALA A 150 11.58 5.00 -14.60
N VAL A 151 11.88 3.72 -14.35
CA VAL A 151 11.44 2.60 -15.20
C VAL A 151 9.91 2.48 -15.22
N ALA A 152 9.23 2.84 -14.13
CA ALA A 152 7.78 2.88 -14.06
C ALA A 152 7.14 4.08 -14.78
N GLY A 153 7.94 5.01 -15.32
CA GLY A 153 7.44 6.23 -15.94
C GLY A 153 6.86 7.23 -14.96
N CYS A 154 7.21 7.13 -13.67
CA CYS A 154 6.78 8.11 -12.67
C CYS A 154 7.43 9.46 -12.95
N GLN A 155 6.67 10.54 -12.81
CA GLN A 155 7.18 11.92 -12.90
C GLN A 155 7.54 12.50 -11.53
N THR A 156 6.97 11.93 -10.46
CA THR A 156 7.22 12.33 -9.08
C THR A 156 7.57 11.10 -8.25
N LEU A 157 8.65 11.18 -7.46
CA LEU A 157 9.00 10.23 -6.42
C LEU A 157 8.84 10.90 -5.05
N TYR A 158 7.97 10.35 -4.22
CA TYR A 158 7.78 10.84 -2.86
C TYR A 158 8.83 10.24 -1.92
N SER A 159 9.59 11.08 -1.23
CA SER A 159 10.60 10.64 -0.26
C SER A 159 10.85 11.71 0.81
N GLU A 160 10.94 11.29 2.07
CA GLU A 160 11.30 12.15 3.20
C GLU A 160 12.82 12.38 3.29
N ASP A 161 13.60 11.33 3.02
CA ASP A 161 15.05 11.31 3.22
C ASP A 161 15.83 11.88 2.03
N MET A 162 15.23 11.93 0.84
CA MET A 162 15.86 12.48 -0.36
C MET A 162 15.62 13.99 -0.49
N SER A 163 16.52 14.68 -1.20
CA SER A 163 16.46 16.13 -1.39
C SER A 163 15.23 16.56 -2.20
N HIS A 164 14.29 17.25 -1.56
CA HIS A 164 13.11 17.82 -2.22
C HIS A 164 13.51 18.74 -3.38
N GLY A 165 12.84 18.59 -4.53
CA GLY A 165 13.09 19.38 -5.73
C GLY A 165 14.25 18.87 -6.60
N GLN A 166 14.96 17.81 -6.20
CA GLN A 166 15.95 17.16 -7.06
C GLN A 166 15.26 16.56 -8.29
N ILE A 167 15.88 16.75 -9.47
CA ILE A 167 15.37 16.24 -10.75
C ILE A 167 16.42 15.30 -11.37
N PHE A 168 15.99 14.14 -11.84
CA PHE A 168 16.82 13.17 -12.57
C PHE A 168 16.67 13.32 -14.09
N GLU A 169 17.53 12.66 -14.86
CA GLU A 169 17.63 12.86 -16.32
C GLU A 169 16.31 12.62 -17.07
N ASP A 170 15.47 11.74 -16.54
CA ASP A 170 14.20 11.34 -17.15
C ASP A 170 13.02 12.25 -16.74
N GLY A 171 13.31 13.38 -16.08
CA GLY A 171 12.31 14.33 -15.58
C GLY A 171 11.67 13.94 -14.24
N LEU A 172 12.08 12.81 -13.65
CA LEU A 172 11.61 12.37 -12.34
C LEU A 172 12.03 13.38 -11.26
N MET A 173 11.06 13.95 -10.55
CA MET A 173 11.27 14.93 -9.48
C MET A 173 11.05 14.30 -8.09
N ILE A 174 11.94 14.58 -7.15
CA ILE A 174 11.75 14.24 -5.74
C ILE A 174 10.82 15.25 -5.08
N LYS A 175 9.76 14.76 -4.41
CA LYS A 175 8.90 15.58 -3.55
C LYS A 175 8.83 15.00 -2.15
N ASN A 176 9.32 15.73 -1.16
CA ASN A 176 9.03 15.42 0.24
C ASN A 176 7.56 15.76 0.58
N PRO A 177 6.74 14.76 0.97
CA PRO A 177 5.31 14.95 1.21
C PRO A 177 4.99 15.62 2.56
N PHE A 178 5.98 15.87 3.42
CA PHE A 178 5.80 16.45 4.75
C PHE A 178 6.20 17.92 4.85
N ILE A 179 6.68 18.50 3.75
CA ILE A 179 6.98 19.94 3.65
C ILE A 179 6.18 20.64 2.54
N TYR A 180 5.39 19.87 1.77
CA TYR A 180 4.61 20.37 0.64
C TYR A 180 3.11 20.25 0.92
N ASN A 181 2.41 21.39 1.06
CA ASN A 181 0.96 21.47 1.32
C ASN A 181 0.08 21.24 0.06
N GLY A 182 0.58 20.54 -0.97
CA GLY A 182 -0.07 20.47 -2.28
C GLY A 182 -0.41 19.05 -2.74
N ILE A 183 -0.96 18.20 -1.88
CA ILE A 183 -1.71 17.03 -2.39
C ILE A 183 -3.08 17.54 -2.88
N SER A 184 -3.06 18.33 -3.95
CA SER A 184 -4.25 18.67 -4.71
C SER A 184 -4.55 17.45 -5.58
N SER A 185 -5.75 16.90 -5.42
CA SER A 185 -6.33 15.90 -6.29
C SER A 185 -6.43 16.45 -7.71
N GLU A 186 -5.39 16.28 -8.52
CA GLU A 186 -5.49 16.49 -9.96
C GLU A 186 -5.23 15.17 -10.71
N HIS A 187 -6.38 14.64 -11.16
CA HIS A 187 -6.66 13.67 -12.23
C HIS A 187 -7.02 12.26 -11.77
#